data_AF-A0A7Y7TK88-F1
#
_entry.id   AF-A0A7Y7TK88-F1
#
_cell.length_a   1.000
_cell.length_b   1.000
_cell.length_c   1.000
_cell.angle_alpha   90.00
_cell.angle_beta   90.00
_cell.angle_gamma   90.00
#
_symmetry.space_group_name_H-M   'P 1'
#
loop_
_entity.id
_entity.type
_entity.pdbx_description
1 polymer ?
#
loop_
_entity_poly.entity_id
_entity_poly.type
_entity_poly.pdbx_seq_one_letter_code
_entity_poly.pdbx_strand_id
1 'polypeptide(L)'
;MSNTKKHQSGMWEYLDSTGVLEWGNDEAIKKAKKAYRKIYFTKQKRKQRAVKREFTIRFSKENGEFIKIAHEAKQHNLKITEFLKSAVMAYINQTFVIPDHWQVAELELLLSQCLNEIQTIVKQKERYSFDREYKYELIEKRIEKLESEIHLVLKNPYTIEEIVIRGIEEKPSLKEQLLTILTNHKNDYQNQIT
;
A
#
# COMPACT_ATOMS: atom_id res chain seq x y z
N MET A 1 -27.31 -29.59 -42.23
CA MET A 1 -26.04 -30.12 -41.68
C MET A 1 -25.85 -29.56 -40.28
N SER A 2 -25.61 -30.45 -39.31
CA SER A 2 -25.60 -30.16 -37.88
C SER A 2 -24.26 -29.59 -37.38
N ASN A 3 -24.31 -29.10 -36.14
CA ASN A 3 -23.22 -28.88 -35.20
C ASN A 3 -22.34 -27.66 -35.41
N THR A 4 -22.71 -26.58 -34.73
CA THR A 4 -21.80 -26.01 -33.71
C THR A 4 -22.63 -25.56 -32.52
N LYS A 5 -22.33 -26.13 -31.33
CA LYS A 5 -22.79 -25.62 -30.03
C LYS A 5 -22.28 -24.19 -29.89
N LYS A 6 -23.00 -23.19 -30.40
CA LYS A 6 -22.68 -21.77 -30.20
C LYS A 6 -22.88 -21.51 -28.70
N HIS A 7 -21.77 -21.30 -28.00
CA HIS A 7 -21.78 -20.85 -26.62
C HIS A 7 -22.81 -19.73 -26.44
N GLN A 8 -23.82 -19.97 -25.59
CA GLN A 8 -24.83 -19.00 -25.15
C GLN A 8 -24.16 -17.87 -24.35
N SER A 9 -23.41 -17.03 -25.05
CA SER A 9 -22.94 -15.75 -24.53
C SER A 9 -24.04 -14.75 -24.82
N GLY A 10 -24.36 -13.86 -23.87
CA GLY A 10 -25.35 -12.79 -24.08
C GLY A 10 -25.06 -11.90 -25.31
N MET A 11 -23.81 -11.90 -25.80
CA MET A 11 -23.45 -11.27 -27.08
C MET A 11 -24.10 -11.98 -28.28
N TRP A 12 -24.08 -13.31 -28.32
CA TRP A 12 -24.65 -14.10 -29.43
C TRP A 12 -26.17 -13.99 -29.46
N GLU A 13 -26.82 -14.07 -28.30
CA GLU A 13 -28.27 -13.84 -28.16
C GLU A 13 -28.68 -12.44 -28.63
N TYR A 14 -27.87 -11.42 -28.31
CA TYR A 14 -28.11 -10.06 -28.81
C TYR A 14 -27.97 -9.98 -30.33
N LEU A 15 -26.92 -10.57 -30.90
CA LEU A 15 -26.71 -10.57 -32.35
C LEU A 15 -27.82 -11.31 -33.09
N ASP A 16 -28.33 -12.40 -32.51
CA ASP A 16 -29.46 -13.18 -33.01
C ASP A 16 -30.75 -12.37 -32.97
N SER A 17 -31.04 -11.73 -31.83
CA SER A 17 -32.22 -10.84 -31.67
C SER A 17 -32.23 -9.64 -32.60
N THR A 18 -31.07 -9.20 -33.08
CA THR A 18 -30.94 -8.10 -34.05
C THR A 18 -31.08 -8.56 -35.50
N GLY A 19 -31.18 -9.87 -35.77
CA GLY A 19 -31.31 -10.45 -37.13
C GLY A 19 -30.04 -10.36 -37.99
N VAL A 20 -28.96 -9.78 -37.44
CA VAL A 20 -27.71 -9.50 -38.15
C VAL A 20 -26.90 -10.79 -38.41
N LEU A 21 -27.21 -11.88 -37.70
CA LEU A 21 -26.59 -13.19 -37.94
C LEU A 21 -27.13 -13.90 -39.19
N GLU A 22 -28.38 -13.63 -39.57
CA GLU A 22 -29.04 -14.28 -40.70
C GLU A 22 -28.96 -13.44 -41.99
N TRP A 23 -29.04 -12.11 -41.84
CA TRP A 23 -29.20 -11.19 -42.99
C TRP A 23 -28.14 -10.07 -43.05
N GLY A 24 -27.20 -10.03 -42.10
CA GLY A 24 -26.22 -8.95 -42.00
C GLY A 24 -24.95 -9.18 -42.82
N ASN A 25 -24.40 -8.11 -43.39
CA ASN A 25 -23.02 -8.12 -43.90
C ASN A 25 -22.00 -8.01 -42.74
N ASP A 26 -20.72 -8.23 -43.03
CA ASP A 26 -19.64 -8.19 -42.02
C ASP A 26 -19.57 -6.84 -41.26
N GLU A 27 -19.88 -5.74 -41.93
CA GLU A 27 -19.92 -4.41 -41.33
C GLU A 27 -21.06 -4.26 -40.31
N ALA A 28 -22.24 -4.81 -40.64
CA ALA A 28 -23.40 -4.83 -39.77
C ALA A 28 -23.12 -5.67 -38.52
N ILE A 29 -22.49 -6.84 -38.68
CA ILE A 29 -22.08 -7.70 -37.56
C ILE A 29 -21.08 -6.96 -36.64
N LYS A 30 -20.11 -6.24 -37.21
CA LYS A 30 -19.12 -5.46 -36.46
C LYS A 30 -19.77 -4.30 -35.70
N LYS A 31 -20.72 -3.60 -36.32
CA LYS A 31 -21.48 -2.50 -35.70
C LYS A 31 -22.36 -3.02 -34.56
N ALA A 32 -23.05 -4.13 -34.76
CA ALA A 32 -23.89 -4.77 -33.74
C ALA A 32 -23.07 -5.25 -32.53
N LYS A 33 -21.90 -5.86 -32.75
CA LYS A 33 -20.97 -6.22 -31.67
C LYS A 33 -20.47 -5.01 -30.88
N LYS A 34 -20.16 -3.90 -31.56
CA LYS A 34 -19.76 -2.64 -30.91
C LYS A 34 -20.89 -2.05 -30.06
N ALA A 35 -22.12 -2.08 -30.57
CA ALA A 35 -23.31 -1.63 -29.86
C ALA A 35 -23.57 -2.48 -28.60
N TYR A 36 -23.51 -3.81 -28.72
CA TYR A 36 -23.64 -4.71 -27.57
C TYR A 36 -22.61 -4.42 -26.48
N ARG A 37 -21.32 -4.28 -26.85
CA ARG A 37 -20.26 -3.94 -25.88
C ARG A 37 -20.59 -2.65 -25.15
N LYS A 38 -21.08 -1.63 -25.84
CA LYS A 38 -21.48 -0.35 -25.23
C LYS A 38 -22.61 -0.57 -24.21
N ILE A 39 -23.66 -1.30 -24.58
CA ILE A 39 -24.81 -1.61 -23.70
C ILE A 39 -24.35 -2.41 -22.48
N TYR A 40 -23.58 -3.46 -22.71
CA TYR A 40 -23.02 -4.32 -21.67
C TYR A 40 -22.17 -3.53 -20.67
N PHE A 41 -21.19 -2.76 -21.13
CA PHE A 41 -20.35 -1.95 -20.25
C PHE A 41 -21.16 -0.86 -19.53
N THR A 42 -22.16 -0.27 -20.18
CA THR A 42 -23.03 0.73 -19.55
C THR A 42 -23.86 0.10 -18.44
N LYS A 43 -24.48 -1.06 -18.69
CA LYS A 43 -25.24 -1.82 -17.69
C LYS A 43 -24.33 -2.24 -16.53
N GLN A 44 -23.11 -2.68 -16.82
CA GLN A 44 -22.16 -3.10 -15.80
C GLN A 44 -21.68 -1.93 -14.95
N LYS A 45 -21.35 -0.78 -15.55
CA LYS A 45 -21.03 0.45 -14.81
C LYS A 45 -22.20 0.93 -13.96
N ARG A 46 -23.44 0.86 -14.47
CA ARG A 46 -24.64 1.21 -13.71
C ARG A 46 -24.84 0.28 -12.50
N LYS A 47 -24.67 -1.03 -12.69
CA LYS A 47 -24.72 -2.01 -11.58
C LYS A 47 -23.61 -1.73 -10.55
N GLN A 48 -22.40 -1.44 -11.01
CA GLN A 48 -21.28 -1.11 -10.12
C GLN A 48 -21.57 0.14 -9.30
N ARG A 49 -22.07 1.24 -9.90
CA ARG A 49 -22.44 2.47 -9.17
C ARG A 49 -23.56 2.28 -8.15
N ALA A 50 -24.47 1.34 -8.40
CA ALA A 50 -25.53 1.03 -7.44
C ALA A 50 -25.00 0.33 -6.17
N VAL A 51 -23.92 -0.45 -6.30
CA VAL A 51 -23.33 -1.22 -5.19
C VAL A 51 -22.15 -0.49 -4.55
N LYS A 52 -21.34 0.19 -5.36
CA LYS A 52 -20.12 0.91 -4.98
C LYS A 52 -20.25 2.36 -5.43
N ARG A 53 -20.38 3.28 -4.47
CA ARG A 53 -20.37 4.71 -4.77
C ARG A 53 -18.95 5.14 -5.12
N GLU A 54 -18.82 5.84 -6.23
CA GLU A 54 -17.55 6.39 -6.71
C GLU A 54 -17.60 7.91 -6.59
N PHE A 55 -16.50 8.51 -6.15
CA PHE A 55 -16.33 9.96 -6.06
C PHE A 55 -15.07 10.36 -6.81
N THR A 56 -15.11 11.49 -7.50
CA THR A 56 -13.93 12.07 -8.15
C THR A 56 -13.52 13.30 -7.36
N ILE A 57 -12.32 13.25 -6.79
CA ILE A 57 -11.70 14.37 -6.05
C ILE A 57 -10.66 14.99 -6.96
N ARG A 58 -10.64 16.32 -7.03
CA ARG A 58 -9.62 17.09 -7.77
C ARG A 58 -8.75 17.82 -6.76
N PHE A 59 -7.44 17.65 -6.88
CA PHE A 59 -6.45 18.31 -6.03
C PHE A 59 -5.87 19.52 -6.75
N SER A 60 -5.67 20.62 -6.02
CA SER A 60 -4.98 21.78 -6.55
C SER A 60 -3.48 21.52 -6.66
N LYS A 61 -2.88 21.95 -7.78
CA LYS A 61 -1.41 21.95 -7.94
C LYS A 61 -0.76 23.13 -7.23
N GLU A 62 -1.45 24.26 -7.13
CA GLU A 62 -0.91 25.52 -6.58
C GLU A 62 -0.54 25.38 -5.10
N ASN A 63 -1.33 24.64 -4.34
CA ASN A 63 -1.11 24.41 -2.91
C ASN A 63 -0.30 23.12 -2.59
N GLY A 64 0.15 22.42 -3.64
CA GLY A 64 0.91 21.18 -3.52
C GLY A 64 0.15 20.01 -2.88
N GLU A 65 -1.18 20.04 -2.84
CA GLU A 65 -2.02 19.04 -2.14
C GLU A 65 -1.73 17.62 -2.64
N PHE A 66 -1.67 17.45 -3.95
CA PHE A 66 -1.37 16.15 -4.55
C PHE A 66 0.01 15.63 -4.16
N ILE A 67 1.02 16.50 -4.12
CA ILE A 67 2.40 16.12 -3.79
C ILE A 67 2.47 15.66 -2.33
N LYS A 68 1.83 16.40 -1.41
CA LYS A 68 1.75 16.03 0.01
C LYS A 68 1.09 14.67 0.19
N ILE A 69 -0.08 14.45 -0.42
CA ILE A 69 -0.80 13.17 -0.32
C ILE A 69 0.01 12.03 -0.94
N ALA A 70 0.65 12.26 -2.09
CA ALA A 70 1.47 11.25 -2.74
C ALA A 70 2.71 10.88 -1.91
N HIS A 71 3.32 11.87 -1.25
CA HIS A 71 4.43 11.66 -0.33
C HIS A 71 4.00 10.80 0.86
N GLU A 72 2.93 11.21 1.56
CA GLU A 72 2.41 10.46 2.72
C GLU A 72 1.99 9.04 2.34
N ALA A 73 1.27 8.86 1.23
CA ALA A 73 0.89 7.52 0.77
C ALA A 73 2.12 6.62 0.57
N LYS A 74 3.23 7.16 0.05
CA LYS A 74 4.49 6.43 -0.11
C LYS A 74 5.12 6.08 1.25
N GLN A 75 5.15 7.01 2.20
CA GLN A 75 5.67 6.75 3.55
C GLN A 75 4.91 5.63 4.25
N HIS A 76 3.60 5.54 4.00
CA HIS A 76 2.74 4.49 4.53
C HIS A 76 2.70 3.21 3.66
N ASN A 77 3.55 3.09 2.63
CA ASN A 77 3.57 1.97 1.69
C ASN A 77 2.18 1.61 1.10
N LEU A 78 1.35 2.63 0.84
CA LEU A 78 0.00 2.49 0.31
C LEU A 78 -0.15 3.22 -1.03
N LYS A 79 -1.10 2.79 -1.86
CA LYS A 79 -1.51 3.59 -3.02
C LYS A 79 -2.26 4.83 -2.54
N ILE A 80 -2.17 5.94 -3.27
CA ILE A 80 -2.84 7.21 -2.94
C ILE A 80 -4.32 7.03 -2.57
N THR A 81 -5.07 6.25 -3.36
CA THR A 81 -6.51 6.03 -3.10
C THR A 81 -6.77 5.15 -1.87
N GLU A 82 -5.88 4.20 -1.60
CA GLU A 82 -5.96 3.35 -0.41
C GLU A 82 -5.60 4.17 0.85
N PHE A 83 -4.53 4.97 0.78
CA PHE A 83 -4.13 5.89 1.84
C PHE A 83 -5.25 6.88 2.19
N LEU A 84 -5.86 7.54 1.19
CA LEU A 84 -6.97 8.47 1.43
C LEU A 84 -8.16 7.80 2.13
N LYS A 85 -8.52 6.59 1.68
CA LYS A 85 -9.59 5.83 2.32
C LYS A 85 -9.24 5.46 3.76
N SER A 86 -8.03 4.94 3.98
CA SER A 86 -7.54 4.56 5.31
C SER A 86 -7.45 5.77 6.24
N ALA A 87 -6.96 6.90 5.76
CA ALA A 87 -6.86 8.15 6.53
C ALA A 87 -8.23 8.68 6.95
N VAL A 88 -9.22 8.69 6.04
CA VAL A 88 -10.59 9.11 6.37
C VAL A 88 -11.22 8.17 7.39
N MET A 89 -11.09 6.85 7.20
CA MET A 89 -11.63 5.87 8.15
C MET A 89 -10.94 5.95 9.51
N ALA A 90 -9.62 6.14 9.54
CA ALA A 90 -8.84 6.30 10.75
C ALA A 90 -9.26 7.56 11.51
N TYR A 91 -9.42 8.68 10.82
CA TYR A 91 -9.92 9.93 11.41
C TYR A 91 -11.32 9.76 12.01
N ILE A 92 -12.25 9.12 11.29
CA ILE A 92 -13.61 8.86 11.79
C ILE A 92 -13.58 7.95 13.02
N ASN A 93 -12.72 6.94 13.03
CA ASN A 93 -12.61 5.96 14.11
C ASN A 93 -11.70 6.41 15.26
N GLN A 94 -11.14 7.63 15.19
CA GLN A 94 -10.15 8.13 16.16
C GLN A 94 -8.93 7.20 16.31
N THR A 95 -8.51 6.59 15.21
CA THR A 95 -7.32 5.74 15.13
C THR A 95 -6.25 6.38 14.24
N PHE A 96 -5.02 5.87 14.31
CA PHE A 96 -3.91 6.30 13.45
C PHE A 96 -3.81 5.42 12.20
N VAL A 97 -3.39 6.02 11.09
CA VAL A 97 -2.91 5.24 9.94
C VAL A 97 -1.49 4.82 10.26
N ILE A 98 -1.26 3.52 10.34
CA ILE A 98 0.05 2.96 10.65
C ILE A 98 0.87 2.88 9.34
N PRO A 99 2.14 3.31 9.31
CA PRO A 99 2.97 3.27 8.10
C PRO A 99 3.32 1.86 7.63
N ASP A 100 3.52 0.94 8.57
CA ASP A 100 3.85 -0.44 8.26
C ASP A 100 3.16 -1.38 9.26
N HIS A 101 2.15 -2.11 8.76
CA HIS A 101 1.43 -3.11 9.55
C HIS A 101 2.34 -4.25 10.01
N TRP A 102 3.42 -4.55 9.28
CA TRP A 102 4.38 -5.56 9.67
C TRP A 102 5.23 -5.11 10.85
N GLN A 103 5.71 -3.86 10.84
CA GLN A 103 6.45 -3.29 11.98
C GLN A 103 5.61 -3.26 13.25
N VAL A 104 4.31 -2.91 13.15
CA VAL A 104 3.43 -2.94 14.32
C VAL A 104 3.14 -4.36 14.78
N ALA A 105 2.92 -5.30 13.87
CA ALA A 105 2.75 -6.72 14.23
C ALA A 105 4.01 -7.30 14.88
N GLU A 106 5.20 -6.89 14.42
CA GLU A 106 6.48 -7.27 15.02
C GLU A 106 6.63 -6.69 16.44
N LEU A 107 6.26 -5.43 16.66
CA LEU A 107 6.21 -4.83 18.00
C LEU A 107 5.23 -5.55 18.93
N GLU A 108 4.03 -5.87 18.45
CA GLU A 108 3.04 -6.63 19.22
C GLU A 108 3.55 -8.02 19.61
N LEU A 109 4.28 -8.69 18.70
CA LEU A 109 4.90 -9.98 18.96
C LEU A 109 6.01 -9.86 20.02
N LEU A 110 6.90 -8.88 19.90
CA LEU A 110 7.98 -8.62 20.86
C LEU A 110 7.43 -8.35 22.27
N LEU A 111 6.38 -7.53 22.37
CA LEU A 111 5.69 -7.25 23.63
C LEU A 111 5.07 -8.52 24.24
N SER A 112 4.42 -9.33 23.40
CA SER A 112 3.79 -10.59 23.83
C SER A 112 4.83 -11.60 24.34
N GLN A 113 5.97 -11.71 23.67
CA GLN A 113 7.08 -12.55 24.08
C GLN A 113 7.67 -12.09 25.42
N CYS A 114 7.94 -10.79 25.56
CA CYS A 114 8.41 -10.21 26.82
C CYS A 114 7.47 -10.51 27.99
N LEU A 115 6.15 -10.31 27.80
CA LEU A 115 5.15 -10.62 28.82
C LEU A 115 5.17 -12.11 29.22
N ASN A 116 5.23 -13.02 28.25
CA ASN A 116 5.26 -14.46 28.51
C ASN A 116 6.53 -14.88 29.28
N GLU A 117 7.66 -14.28 28.95
CA GLU A 117 8.93 -14.52 29.65
C GLU A 117 8.88 -14.01 31.09
N ILE A 118 8.39 -12.78 31.32
CA ILE A 118 8.17 -12.23 32.66
C ILE A 118 7.23 -13.12 33.46
N GLN A 119 6.10 -13.56 32.88
CA GLN A 119 5.18 -14.49 33.54
C GLN A 119 5.86 -15.81 33.92
N THR A 120 6.78 -16.30 33.09
CA THR A 120 7.54 -17.52 33.37
C THR A 120 8.50 -17.32 34.54
N ILE A 121 9.20 -16.18 34.60
CA ILE A 121 10.08 -15.80 35.72
C ILE A 121 9.28 -15.72 37.02
N VAL A 122 8.12 -15.06 37.00
CA VAL A 122 7.26 -14.88 38.18
C VAL A 122 6.71 -16.21 38.69
N LYS A 123 6.26 -17.11 37.81
CA LYS A 123 5.65 -18.42 38.16
C LYS A 123 6.63 -19.41 38.80
N GLN A 124 7.94 -19.21 38.68
CA GLN A 124 8.92 -20.07 39.36
C GLN A 124 8.76 -19.93 40.89
N LYS A 125 8.74 -21.05 41.62
CA LYS A 125 8.57 -21.01 43.08
C LYS A 125 9.81 -20.43 43.75
N GLU A 126 9.62 -19.40 44.58
CA GLU A 126 10.64 -18.89 45.51
C GLU A 126 10.86 -19.93 46.62
N ARG A 127 12.10 -20.39 46.80
CA ARG A 127 12.52 -21.23 47.93
C ARG A 127 13.26 -20.41 48.98
N TYR A 128 13.88 -19.31 48.59
CA TYR A 128 14.68 -18.43 49.44
C TYR A 128 14.47 -16.95 49.10
N SER A 129 14.81 -16.05 50.03
CA SER A 129 14.67 -14.60 49.81
C SER A 129 15.52 -14.06 48.65
N PHE A 130 16.68 -14.67 48.38
CA PHE A 130 17.54 -14.28 47.26
C PHE A 130 16.94 -14.64 45.88
N ASP A 131 16.02 -15.61 45.83
CA ASP A 131 15.33 -15.97 44.58
C ASP A 131 14.47 -14.81 44.08
N ARG A 132 13.95 -13.99 44.99
CA ARG A 132 13.14 -12.81 44.64
C ARG A 132 14.00 -11.71 44.01
N GLU A 133 15.18 -11.46 44.57
CA GLU A 133 16.10 -10.45 44.06
C GLU A 133 16.65 -10.85 42.68
N TYR A 134 16.97 -12.14 42.51
CA TYR A 134 17.34 -12.70 41.20
C TYR A 134 16.21 -12.59 40.16
N LYS A 135 14.95 -12.81 40.54
CA LYS A 135 13.80 -12.59 39.64
C LYS A 135 13.66 -11.14 39.19
N TYR A 136 13.87 -10.18 40.08
CA TYR A 136 13.83 -8.76 39.69
C TYR A 136 14.91 -8.42 38.68
N GLU A 137 16.14 -8.90 38.90
CA GLU A 137 17.24 -8.71 37.95
C GLU A 137 16.94 -9.35 36.57
N LEU A 138 16.29 -10.53 36.55
CA LEU A 138 15.87 -11.17 35.30
C LEU A 138 14.77 -10.40 34.56
N ILE A 139 13.81 -9.83 35.28
CA ILE A 139 12.74 -9.00 34.69
C ILE A 139 13.36 -7.72 34.11
N GLU A 140 14.24 -7.06 34.85
CA GLU A 140 14.94 -5.85 34.41
C GLU A 140 15.72 -6.10 33.11
N LYS A 141 16.55 -7.15 33.07
CA LYS A 141 17.27 -7.54 31.84
C LYS A 141 16.34 -7.84 30.66
N ARG A 142 15.15 -8.38 30.91
CA ARG A 142 14.19 -8.65 29.83
C ARG A 142 13.54 -7.36 29.31
N ILE A 143 13.24 -6.42 30.20
CA ILE A 143 12.74 -5.10 29.82
C ILE A 143 13.80 -4.35 29.01
N GLU A 144 15.07 -4.31 29.45
CA GLU A 144 16.18 -3.70 28.69
C GLU A 144 16.34 -4.30 27.29
N LYS A 145 16.20 -5.64 27.18
CA LYS A 145 16.24 -6.33 25.89
C LYS A 145 15.07 -5.93 25.00
N LEU A 146 13.84 -5.87 25.55
CA LEU A 146 12.66 -5.43 24.81
C LEU A 146 12.84 -3.98 24.33
N GLU A 147 13.34 -3.08 25.18
CA GLU A 147 13.63 -1.70 24.80
C GLU A 147 14.62 -1.63 23.63
N SER A 148 15.66 -2.47 23.66
CA SER A 148 16.64 -2.57 22.57
C SER A 148 16.02 -3.10 21.26
N GLU A 149 15.15 -4.12 21.35
CA GLU A 149 14.44 -4.69 20.20
C GLU A 149 13.46 -3.66 19.59
N ILE A 150 12.69 -2.96 20.43
CA ILE A 150 11.80 -1.86 20.02
C ILE A 150 12.62 -0.72 19.39
N HIS A 151 13.78 -0.39 19.94
CA HIS A 151 14.67 0.64 19.39
C HIS A 151 15.12 0.29 17.97
N LEU A 152 15.47 -0.97 17.71
CA LEU A 152 15.89 -1.42 16.38
C LEU A 152 14.74 -1.37 15.36
N VAL A 153 13.53 -1.77 15.77
CA VAL A 153 12.33 -1.75 14.90
C VAL A 153 11.87 -0.32 14.61
N LEU A 154 11.90 0.58 15.59
CA LEU A 154 11.41 1.96 15.43
C LEU A 154 12.44 2.93 14.84
N LYS A 155 13.73 2.68 15.03
CA LYS A 155 14.77 3.70 14.82
C LYS A 155 15.74 3.42 13.68
N ASN A 156 15.55 2.34 12.91
CA ASN A 156 16.28 2.12 11.66
C ASN A 156 15.40 2.37 10.41
N PRO A 157 14.93 3.61 10.16
CA PRO A 157 14.71 4.02 8.78
C PRO A 157 16.08 4.02 8.08
N TYR A 158 16.12 3.52 6.85
CA TYR A 158 17.35 3.48 6.05
C TYR A 158 18.08 4.82 6.09
N THR A 159 19.40 4.77 6.29
CA THR A 159 20.24 5.97 6.18
C THR A 159 20.16 6.53 4.76
N ILE A 160 20.43 7.83 4.57
CA ILE A 160 20.40 8.43 3.22
C ILE A 160 21.37 7.66 2.29
N GLU A 161 22.50 7.22 2.83
CA GLU A 161 23.48 6.38 2.16
C GLU A 161 22.86 5.05 1.71
N GLU A 162 22.16 4.34 2.58
CA GLU A 162 21.50 3.06 2.26
C GLU A 162 20.35 3.24 1.26
N ILE A 163 19.58 4.33 1.37
CA ILE A 163 18.51 4.68 0.41
C ILE A 163 19.10 4.94 -0.98
N VAL A 164 20.21 5.67 -1.05
CA VAL A 164 20.89 5.99 -2.30
C VAL A 164 21.52 4.74 -2.91
N ILE A 165 22.17 3.89 -2.12
CA ILE A 165 22.77 2.63 -2.59
C ILE A 165 21.69 1.73 -3.20
N ARG A 166 20.60 1.46 -2.46
CA ARG A 166 19.50 0.62 -2.96
C ARG A 166 18.80 1.24 -4.16
N GLY A 167 18.58 2.55 -4.16
CA GLY A 167 17.97 3.24 -5.29
C GLY A 167 18.82 3.15 -6.56
N ILE A 168 20.15 3.12 -6.44
CA ILE A 168 21.08 2.93 -7.56
C ILE A 168 21.10 1.47 -8.01
N GLU A 169 21.01 0.51 -7.09
CA GLU A 169 20.93 -0.92 -7.41
C GLU A 169 19.63 -1.29 -8.16
N GLU A 170 18.49 -0.77 -7.72
CA GLU A 170 17.19 -1.00 -8.36
C GLU A 170 17.03 -0.23 -9.68
N LYS A 171 17.67 0.95 -9.79
CA LYS A 171 17.62 1.78 -10.98
C LYS A 171 18.97 2.47 -11.21
N PRO A 172 19.85 1.89 -12.05
CA PRO A 172 21.17 2.44 -12.31
C PRO A 172 21.18 3.88 -12.83
N SER A 173 20.11 4.30 -13.53
CA SER A 173 19.95 5.69 -14.01
C SER A 173 19.76 6.72 -12.89
N LEU A 174 19.45 6.28 -11.66
CA LEU A 174 19.33 7.17 -10.50
C LEU A 174 20.69 7.77 -10.13
N LYS A 175 21.78 7.04 -10.36
CA LYS A 175 23.15 7.52 -10.15
C LYS A 175 23.45 8.75 -11.00
N GLU A 176 23.09 8.72 -12.28
CA GLU A 176 23.29 9.82 -13.21
C GLU A 176 22.43 11.04 -12.82
N GLN A 177 21.17 10.79 -12.44
CA GLN A 177 20.26 11.85 -11.98
C GLN A 177 20.75 12.52 -10.70
N LEU A 178 21.25 11.75 -9.73
CA LEU A 178 21.85 12.27 -8.50
C LEU A 178 23.10 13.10 -8.80
N LEU A 179 23.96 12.62 -9.70
CA LEU A 179 25.14 13.37 -10.14
C LEU A 179 24.78 14.71 -10.77
N THR A 180 23.76 14.74 -11.65
CA THR A 180 23.28 15.99 -12.29
C THR A 180 22.70 16.96 -11.26
N ILE A 181 21.91 16.48 -10.29
CA ILE A 181 21.35 17.32 -9.23
C ILE A 181 22.46 17.91 -8.37
N LEU A 182 23.45 17.11 -7.99
CA LEU A 182 24.58 17.54 -7.16
C LEU A 182 25.52 18.52 -7.90
N THR A 183 25.72 18.35 -9.21
CA THR A 183 26.52 19.30 -10.00
C THR A 183 25.81 20.63 -10.23
N ASN A 184 24.50 20.61 -10.48
CA ASN A 184 23.71 21.83 -10.60
C ASN A 184 23.72 22.63 -9.28
N HIS A 185 23.58 21.94 -8.14
CA HIS A 185 23.61 22.59 -6.83
C HIS A 185 25.01 23.13 -6.45
N LYS A 186 26.10 22.53 -6.97
CA LYS A 186 27.47 23.01 -6.77
C LYS A 186 27.76 24.29 -7.57
N ASN A 187 27.16 24.44 -8.75
CA ASN A 187 27.30 25.63 -9.58
C ASN A 187 26.56 26.85 -9.00
N ASP A 188 25.44 26.64 -8.31
CA ASP A 188 24.71 27.72 -7.63
C ASP A 188 25.50 28.33 -6.46
N TYR A 189 26.38 27.56 -5.80
CA TYR A 189 27.28 28.08 -4.77
C TYR A 189 28.47 28.89 -5.33
N GLN A 190 28.92 28.60 -6.55
CA GLN A 190 30.00 29.39 -7.18
C GLN A 190 29.48 30.72 -7.76
N ASN A 191 28.24 30.76 -8.22
CA ASN A 191 27.60 31.99 -8.72
C ASN A 191 27.12 32.95 -7.61
N GLN A 192 27.28 32.60 -6.33
CA GLN A 192 27.00 33.48 -5.18
C GLN A 192 28.26 34.12 -4.58
N ILE A 193 29.46 33.75 -5.06
CA ILE A 193 30.76 34.26 -4.56
C ILE A 193 31.45 35.16 -5.61
N THR A 194 30.77 35.49 -6.72
CA THR A 194 31.22 36.51 -7.69
C THR A 194 30.29 37.71 -7.63
#